data_AF-B4LLA7-F1
#
_entry.id   AF-B4LLA7-F1
#
_cell.length_a   1.000
_cell.length_b   1.000
_cell.length_c   1.000
_cell.angle_alpha   90.00
_cell.angle_beta   90.00
_cell.angle_gamma   90.00
#
_symmetry.space_group_name_H-M   'P 1'
#
loop_
_entity.id
_entity.type
_entity.pdbx_description
1 polymer ?
#
loop_
_entity_poly.entity_id
_entity_poly.type
_entity_poly.pdbx_seq_one_letter_code
_entity_poly.pdbx_strand_id
1 'polypeptide(L)'
;MAVALSPGLLHGIRPVAHPVRSSPVGHGEDVHAEVLSRKDDVRADGFDASLETSNHISRAESGDEHGNIHGSFAWVSPEGEQIQISYVADENGYQPQGAALPTPPPIPVEIERALAWIAAHPPAPEKYSHH
;
A
#
# COMPACT_ATOMS: atom_id res chain seq x y z
N MET A 1 -1.47 37.13 61.05
CA MET A 1 -2.67 36.77 60.28
C MET A 1 -2.24 36.81 58.81
N ALA A 2 -1.88 35.67 58.20
CA ALA A 2 -2.77 34.77 57.41
C ALA A 2 -3.54 35.58 56.36
N VAL A 3 -3.35 35.39 55.05
CA VAL A 3 -3.89 34.29 54.20
C VAL A 3 -3.16 34.39 52.84
N ALA A 4 -2.30 33.45 52.44
CA ALA A 4 -2.54 32.20 51.69
C ALA A 4 -2.50 32.36 50.15
N LEU A 5 -1.66 31.52 49.54
CA LEU A 5 -1.46 31.32 48.11
C LEU A 5 -2.69 30.68 47.44
N SER A 6 -2.92 31.03 46.16
CA SER A 6 -3.61 30.18 45.18
C SER A 6 -2.93 30.31 43.81
N PRO A 7 -2.13 29.33 43.37
CA PRO A 7 -1.65 29.25 41.99
C PRO A 7 -2.73 28.65 41.07
N GLY A 8 -2.85 29.24 39.88
CA GLY A 8 -3.80 28.85 38.83
C GLY A 8 -3.55 27.44 38.29
N LEU A 9 -4.67 26.80 37.98
CA LEU A 9 -4.87 25.41 37.59
C LEU A 9 -4.25 25.09 36.21
N LEU A 10 -3.25 24.22 36.20
CA LEU A 10 -2.76 23.51 35.01
C LEU A 10 -3.84 22.50 34.57
N HIS A 11 -4.51 22.75 33.44
CA HIS A 11 -5.36 21.73 32.82
C HIS A 11 -4.53 20.88 31.85
N GLY A 12 -4.07 19.74 32.37
CA GLY A 12 -3.52 18.66 31.56
C GLY A 12 -4.60 18.02 30.69
N ILE A 13 -4.33 17.92 29.39
CA ILE A 13 -5.12 17.14 28.44
C ILE A 13 -4.77 15.67 28.69
N ARG A 14 -5.65 14.93 29.37
CA ARG A 14 -5.51 13.47 29.50
C ARG A 14 -6.13 12.84 28.23
N PRO A 15 -5.41 12.03 27.45
CA PRO A 15 -6.04 11.25 26.40
C PRO A 15 -6.99 10.25 27.06
N VAL A 16 -8.25 10.22 26.61
CA VAL A 16 -9.20 9.18 26.98
C VAL A 16 -8.74 7.88 26.35
N ALA A 17 -8.36 6.92 27.18
CA ALA A 17 -8.18 5.53 26.75
C ALA A 17 -9.58 4.92 26.58
N HIS A 18 -9.96 4.62 25.33
CA HIS A 18 -11.12 3.77 25.07
C HIS A 18 -10.74 2.30 25.28
N PRO A 19 -11.59 1.48 25.93
CA PRO A 19 -11.30 0.07 26.13
C PRO A 19 -11.28 -0.66 24.79
N VAL A 20 -10.15 -1.29 24.44
CA VAL A 20 -10.06 -2.22 23.31
C VAL A 20 -10.90 -3.45 23.64
N ARG A 21 -12.11 -3.52 23.10
CA ARG A 21 -12.97 -4.70 23.15
C ARG A 21 -12.77 -5.46 21.84
N SER A 22 -12.07 -6.59 21.92
CA SER A 22 -11.96 -7.54 20.80
C SER A 22 -13.36 -8.09 20.48
N SER A 23 -13.93 -7.66 19.36
CA SER A 23 -15.19 -8.15 18.82
C SER A 23 -14.96 -8.71 17.40
N PRO A 24 -15.70 -9.76 17.00
CA PRO A 24 -15.55 -10.38 15.69
C PRO A 24 -16.00 -9.41 14.59
N VAL A 25 -15.26 -9.38 13.48
CA VAL A 25 -15.51 -8.53 12.30
C VAL A 25 -16.98 -8.66 11.88
N GLY A 26 -17.77 -7.65 12.23
CA GLY A 26 -19.19 -7.58 11.93
C GLY A 26 -19.46 -6.31 11.14
N HIS A 27 -20.22 -6.43 10.05
CA HIS A 27 -20.63 -5.38 9.12
C HIS A 27 -21.16 -4.05 9.72
N GLY A 28 -21.33 -3.96 11.05
CA GLY A 28 -21.65 -2.73 11.76
C GLY A 28 -20.46 -1.79 11.98
N GLU A 29 -19.22 -2.27 11.99
CA GLU A 29 -18.04 -1.39 12.17
C GLU A 29 -17.66 -0.65 10.88
N ASP A 30 -17.86 -1.28 9.72
CA ASP A 30 -17.53 -0.67 8.42
C ASP A 30 -18.35 0.59 8.13
N VAL A 31 -19.65 0.57 8.44
CA VAL A 31 -20.54 1.73 8.25
C VAL A 31 -20.27 2.86 9.26
N HIS A 32 -19.53 2.55 10.32
CA HIS A 32 -19.13 3.49 11.36
C HIS A 32 -17.62 3.76 11.33
N ALA A 33 -16.93 3.45 10.23
CA ALA A 33 -15.51 3.70 10.11
C ALA A 33 -15.19 5.19 10.30
N GLU A 34 -14.27 5.48 11.22
CA GLU A 34 -13.79 6.82 11.52
C GLU A 34 -12.44 7.04 10.85
N VAL A 35 -12.12 8.30 10.51
CA VAL A 35 -10.79 8.67 10.03
C VAL A 35 -9.85 8.78 11.22
N LEU A 36 -8.84 7.92 11.30
CA LEU A 36 -7.81 7.96 12.33
C LEU A 36 -6.71 8.97 12.01
N SER A 37 -6.30 9.02 10.74
CA SER A 37 -5.24 9.90 10.26
C SER A 37 -5.53 10.33 8.83
N ARG A 38 -5.28 11.61 8.55
CA ARG A 38 -5.31 12.17 7.21
C ARG A 38 -4.19 13.20 7.07
N LYS A 39 -3.45 13.12 5.97
CA LYS A 39 -2.47 14.13 5.56
C LYS A 39 -2.70 14.44 4.10
N ASP A 40 -2.65 15.72 3.77
CA ASP A 40 -2.74 16.25 2.41
C ASP A 40 -1.71 17.40 2.33
N ASP A 41 -0.58 17.15 1.68
CA ASP A 41 0.48 18.14 1.43
C ASP A 41 0.57 18.39 -0.07
N VAL A 42 0.24 19.61 -0.50
CA VAL A 42 0.22 19.99 -1.92
C VAL A 42 1.27 21.04 -2.15
N ARG A 43 2.20 20.76 -3.06
CA ARG A 43 3.36 21.56 -3.38
C ARG A 43 3.37 21.87 -4.88
N ALA A 44 4.25 22.78 -5.30
CA ALA A 44 4.38 23.13 -6.72
C ALA A 44 4.99 21.98 -7.55
N ASP A 45 5.80 21.15 -6.90
CA ASP A 45 6.58 20.06 -7.47
C ASP A 45 5.97 18.67 -7.20
N GLY A 46 4.76 18.62 -6.63
CA GLY A 46 4.11 17.36 -6.30
C GLY A 46 3.14 17.43 -5.14
N PHE A 47 2.76 16.27 -4.64
CA PHE A 47 1.92 16.15 -3.46
C PHE A 47 2.23 14.87 -2.68
N ASP A 48 1.83 14.85 -1.42
CA ASP A 48 1.80 13.67 -0.57
C ASP A 48 0.42 13.59 0.09
N ALA A 49 -0.25 12.46 -0.04
CA ALA A 49 -1.53 12.21 0.61
C ALA A 49 -1.52 10.87 1.33
N SER A 50 -2.07 10.84 2.54
CA SER A 50 -2.24 9.61 3.31
C SER A 50 -3.56 9.61 4.06
N LEU A 51 -4.20 8.45 4.13
CA LEU A 51 -5.45 8.22 4.84
C LEU A 51 -5.36 6.91 5.61
N GLU A 52 -5.83 6.92 6.87
CA GLU A 52 -6.03 5.74 7.68
C GLU A 52 -7.41 5.82 8.35
N THR A 53 -8.16 4.71 8.34
CA THR A 53 -9.47 4.60 8.98
C THR A 53 -9.47 3.53 10.07
N SER A 54 -10.47 3.57 10.95
CA SER A 54 -10.60 2.65 12.08
C SER A 54 -10.89 1.20 11.66
N ASN A 55 -11.41 0.99 10.45
CA ASN A 55 -11.68 -0.33 9.88
C ASN A 55 -10.55 -0.87 8.99
N HIS A 56 -9.30 -0.52 9.31
CA HIS A 56 -8.09 -1.04 8.66
C HIS A 56 -7.92 -0.67 7.17
N ILE A 57 -8.64 0.35 6.68
CA ILE A 57 -8.34 0.91 5.35
C ILE A 57 -7.18 1.88 5.52
N SER A 58 -6.14 1.69 4.71
CA SER A 58 -5.05 2.65 4.56
C SER A 58 -4.79 2.98 3.10
N ARG A 59 -4.40 4.21 2.83
CA ARG A 59 -3.96 4.71 1.53
C ARG A 59 -2.78 5.65 1.75
N ALA A 60 -1.77 5.53 0.91
CA ALA A 60 -0.67 6.48 0.84
C ALA A 60 -0.29 6.67 -0.61
N GLU A 61 -0.10 7.90 -1.04
CA GLU A 61 0.26 8.24 -2.40
C GLU A 61 1.04 9.54 -2.46
N SER A 62 1.91 9.63 -3.45
CA SER A 62 2.69 10.82 -3.76
C SER A 62 2.69 11.03 -5.26
N GLY A 63 2.55 12.27 -5.69
CA GLY A 63 2.73 12.66 -7.08
C GLY A 63 3.93 13.58 -7.27
N ASP A 64 4.51 13.56 -8.45
CA ASP A 64 5.60 14.45 -8.86
C ASP A 64 5.14 15.53 -9.86
N GLU A 65 6.05 16.46 -10.19
CA GLU A 65 5.82 17.56 -11.13
C GLU A 65 5.51 17.11 -12.57
N HIS A 66 5.83 15.86 -12.93
CA HIS A 66 5.59 15.28 -14.24
C HIS A 66 4.23 14.59 -14.33
N GLY A 67 3.47 14.55 -13.22
CA GLY A 67 2.18 13.87 -13.14
C GLY A 67 2.29 12.37 -12.90
N ASN A 68 3.48 11.85 -12.57
CA ASN A 68 3.61 10.46 -12.15
C ASN A 68 3.07 10.33 -10.73
N ILE A 69 2.38 9.23 -10.43
CA ILE A 69 1.82 8.93 -9.10
C ILE A 69 2.34 7.58 -8.65
N HIS A 70 2.93 7.55 -7.46
CA HIS A 70 3.24 6.33 -6.74
C HIS A 70 2.28 6.22 -5.57
N GLY A 71 1.64 5.06 -5.41
CA GLY A 71 0.72 4.89 -4.31
C GLY A 71 0.53 3.46 -3.87
N SER A 72 -0.17 3.32 -2.76
CA SER A 72 -0.60 2.05 -2.21
C SER A 72 -1.91 2.22 -1.46
N PHE A 73 -2.68 1.14 -1.42
CA PHE A 73 -3.85 1.03 -0.58
C PHE A 73 -3.93 -0.38 0.00
N ALA A 74 -4.46 -0.48 1.21
CA ALA A 74 -4.61 -1.74 1.91
C ALA A 74 -5.95 -1.78 2.67
N TRP A 75 -6.48 -2.98 2.84
CA TRP A 75 -7.70 -3.25 3.61
C TRP A 75 -7.69 -4.69 4.11
N VAL A 76 -8.61 -5.02 5.00
CA VAL A 76 -8.84 -6.40 5.44
C VAL A 76 -10.03 -6.96 4.66
N SER A 77 -9.85 -8.12 4.02
CA SER A 77 -10.91 -8.79 3.27
C SER A 77 -12.01 -9.30 4.20
N PRO A 78 -13.22 -9.60 3.70
CA PRO A 78 -14.27 -10.23 4.50
C PRO A 78 -13.85 -11.56 5.17
N GLU A 79 -12.84 -12.23 4.60
CA GLU A 79 -12.24 -13.46 5.10
C GLU A 79 -11.18 -13.23 6.18
N GLY A 80 -10.86 -11.96 6.49
CA GLY A 80 -9.85 -11.56 7.47
C GLY A 80 -8.42 -11.48 6.92
N GLU A 81 -8.24 -11.55 5.60
CA GLU A 81 -6.93 -11.46 4.97
C GLU A 81 -6.52 -9.99 4.75
N GLN A 82 -5.30 -9.61 5.12
CA GLN A 82 -4.77 -8.29 4.79
C GLN A 82 -4.42 -8.23 3.30
N ILE A 83 -5.15 -7.41 2.54
CA ILE A 83 -4.86 -7.13 1.14
C ILE A 83 -4.10 -5.81 1.05
N GLN A 84 -3.07 -5.79 0.21
CA GLN A 84 -2.30 -4.59 -0.12
C GLN A 84 -2.01 -4.57 -1.62
N ILE A 85 -2.27 -3.42 -2.24
CA ILE A 85 -1.93 -3.13 -3.64
C ILE A 85 -1.04 -1.88 -3.66
N SER A 86 0.11 -1.98 -4.31
CA SER A 86 0.94 -0.84 -4.71
C SER A 86 0.73 -0.54 -6.19
N TYR A 87 0.99 0.69 -6.62
CA TYR A 87 0.87 1.05 -8.02
C TYR A 87 1.81 2.19 -8.40
N VAL A 88 2.15 2.20 -9.69
CA VAL A 88 2.75 3.34 -10.40
C VAL A 88 1.77 3.77 -11.49
N ALA A 89 1.49 5.07 -11.58
CA ALA A 89 0.74 5.66 -12.68
C ALA A 89 1.63 6.68 -13.38
N ASP A 90 1.99 6.41 -14.64
CA ASP A 90 2.91 7.20 -15.44
C ASP A 90 2.48 7.21 -16.92
N GLU A 91 3.37 7.58 -17.85
CA GLU A 91 3.12 7.57 -19.30
C GLU A 91 2.76 6.17 -19.85
N ASN A 92 3.12 5.09 -19.15
CA ASN A 92 2.75 3.72 -19.49
C ASN A 92 1.40 3.30 -18.88
N GLY A 93 0.72 4.21 -18.18
CA GLY A 93 -0.60 3.99 -17.58
C GLY A 93 -0.52 3.49 -16.15
N TYR A 94 -1.61 2.90 -15.66
CA TYR A 94 -1.72 2.39 -14.29
C TYR A 94 -1.18 0.96 -14.18
N GLN A 95 -0.18 0.77 -13.32
CA GLN A 95 0.58 -0.46 -13.15
C GLN A 95 0.48 -0.97 -11.70
N PRO A 96 -0.60 -1.70 -11.34
CA PRO A 96 -0.78 -2.20 -9.99
C PRO A 96 0.03 -3.48 -9.76
N GLN A 97 0.50 -3.67 -8.53
CA GLN A 97 1.18 -4.85 -8.04
C GLN A 97 0.57 -5.26 -6.70
N GLY A 98 0.34 -6.56 -6.51
CA GLY A 98 -0.17 -7.10 -5.25
C GLY A 98 -0.62 -8.55 -5.40
N ALA A 99 -0.62 -9.30 -4.29
CA ALA A 99 -0.94 -10.73 -4.29
C ALA A 99 -2.40 -11.03 -4.67
N ALA A 100 -3.31 -10.07 -4.45
CA ALA A 100 -4.73 -10.20 -4.80
C ALA A 100 -5.02 -9.95 -6.29
N LEU A 101 -4.03 -9.54 -7.08
CA LEU A 101 -4.22 -9.30 -8.50
C LEU A 101 -4.20 -10.62 -9.28
N PRO A 102 -5.00 -10.73 -10.36
CA PRO A 102 -4.91 -11.87 -11.26
C PRO A 102 -3.49 -12.01 -11.82
N THR A 103 -2.91 -13.20 -11.68
CA THR A 103 -1.65 -13.54 -12.34
C THR A 103 -1.91 -14.18 -13.70
N PRO A 104 -1.03 -13.97 -14.69
CA PRO A 104 -1.07 -14.74 -15.93
C PRO A 104 -1.00 -16.24 -15.62
N PRO A 105 -1.63 -17.10 -16.44
CA PRO A 105 -1.51 -18.53 -16.26
C PRO A 105 -0.04 -18.98 -16.35
N PRO A 106 0.34 -20.05 -15.65
CA PRO A 106 1.68 -20.61 -15.76
C PRO A 106 2.05 -20.92 -17.21
N ILE A 107 3.35 -20.79 -17.53
CA ILE A 107 3.88 -21.17 -18.84
C ILE A 107 3.64 -22.68 -19.04
N PRO A 108 3.18 -23.13 -20.23
CA PRO A 108 3.00 -24.56 -20.50
C PRO A 108 4.31 -25.35 -20.38
N VAL A 109 4.25 -26.57 -19.82
CA VAL A 109 5.41 -27.43 -19.54
C VAL A 109 6.23 -27.78 -20.79
N GLU A 110 5.59 -27.82 -21.95
CA GLU A 110 6.26 -28.07 -23.23
C GLU A 110 7.21 -26.93 -23.59
N ILE A 111 6.83 -25.69 -23.30
CA ILE A 111 7.64 -24.50 -23.56
C ILE A 111 8.82 -24.47 -22.58
N GLU A 112 8.57 -24.75 -21.29
CA GLU A 112 9.64 -24.88 -20.31
C GLU A 112 10.66 -25.95 -20.71
N ARG A 113 10.20 -27.11 -21.20
CA ARG A 113 11.07 -28.18 -21.69
C ARG A 113 11.86 -27.75 -22.92
N ALA A 114 11.23 -27.06 -23.87
CA ALA A 114 11.91 -26.56 -25.05
C ALA A 114 13.01 -25.56 -24.69
N LEU A 115 12.74 -24.63 -23.77
CA LEU A 115 13.72 -23.68 -23.26
C LEU A 115 14.88 -24.37 -22.55
N ALA A 116 14.60 -25.38 -21.71
CA ALA A 116 15.63 -26.17 -21.05
C ALA A 116 16.52 -26.92 -22.06
N TRP A 117 15.93 -27.46 -23.14
CA TRP A 117 16.69 -28.10 -24.20
C TRP A 117 17.58 -27.10 -24.92
N ILE A 118 17.06 -25.93 -25.33
CA ILE A 118 17.85 -24.89 -26.00
C ILE A 118 19.02 -24.42 -25.11
N ALA A 119 18.77 -24.22 -23.81
CA ALA A 119 19.80 -23.84 -22.85
C ALA A 119 20.90 -24.91 -22.70
N ALA A 120 20.53 -26.19 -22.74
CA ALA A 120 21.47 -27.31 -22.66
C ALA A 120 22.21 -27.61 -23.99
N HIS A 121 21.71 -27.10 -25.11
CA HIS A 121 22.26 -27.31 -26.45
C HIS A 121 22.58 -25.97 -27.12
N PRO A 122 23.56 -25.20 -26.59
CA PRO A 122 23.95 -23.93 -27.20
C PRO A 122 24.41 -24.17 -28.65
N PRO A 123 24.10 -23.24 -29.58
CA PRO A 123 24.54 -23.35 -30.95
C PRO A 123 26.07 -23.37 -31.01
N ALA A 124 26.62 -24.22 -31.88
CA ALA A 124 28.05 -24.20 -32.15
C ALA A 124 28.46 -22.83 -32.67
N PRO A 125 29.67 -22.33 -32.34
CA PRO A 125 30.14 -21.06 -32.88
C PRO A 125 30.07 -21.10 -34.42
N GLU A 126 29.35 -20.12 -34.98
CA GLU A 126 29.26 -19.88 -36.41
C GLU A 126 30.66 -19.87 -37.02
N LYS A 127 30.95 -20.80 -37.92
CA LYS A 127 32.17 -20.74 -38.72
C LYS A 127 32.00 -19.63 -39.75
N TYR A 128 32.42 -18.42 -39.41
CA TYR A 128 32.56 -17.33 -40.37
C TYR A 128 33.57 -17.75 -41.46
N SER A 129 33.06 -18.14 -42.63
CA SER A 129 33.88 -18.30 -43.83
C SER A 129 34.04 -16.92 -44.47
N HIS A 130 35.21 -16.30 -44.27
CA HIS A 130 35.61 -15.13 -45.05
C HIS A 130 35.83 -15.58 -46.51
N HIS A 131 34.93 -15.17 -47.40
CA HIS A 131 35.10 -15.28 -48.85
C HIS A 131 35.67 -13.98 -49.41
#